data_AF-A0A5A7S9J1-F1
#
_entry.id   AF-A0A5A7S9J1-F1
#
_cell.length_a   1.000
_cell.length_b   1.000
_cell.length_c   1.000
_cell.angle_alpha   90.00
_cell.angle_beta   90.00
_cell.angle_gamma   90.00
#
_symmetry.space_group_name_H-M   'P 1'
#
loop_
_entity.id
_entity.type
_entity.pdbx_description
1 polymer ?
#
loop_
_entity_poly.entity_id
_entity_poly.type
_entity_poly.pdbx_seq_one_letter_code
_entity_poly.pdbx_strand_id
1 'polypeptide(L)'
;MADVVRTRARFLTSVLALTSCLVAGAISAPSASAQSPDDPAVIARSIFLPMEVEGTVQQIDPVEHRVVRTIDGLGSNPFVLQELPDHSKIYASRLFSLEATLPVIDKRSGRVIKNIPTVGAPYTDMRTTADGSELYLSTTASVVQVVDTKTDTIARTLPIVLPPAPGHIEVSPDNKTLYVLSEAGVLTRYDAHTGALIGQPLLLGDTQTGWGALNRAGDTMYVRTLSGVRIVDLRSFAVVRTIDIGLLAAPFVFTLTPDERQLWVCNFGDNTISIIDTASARIVHTIAMPDGMPASVGFSPDGSKAYVSNLGPTSNFHYVPAIPKLAAQLANNGPGSLDIYDTKTLQRVDQIPVGRTPLFGIYPSA
;
A
#
# COMPACT_ATOMS: atom_id res chain seq x y z
N MET A 1 -65.42 -26.29 -60.61
CA MET A 1 -65.32 -27.04 -61.87
C MET A 1 -64.35 -26.30 -62.77
N ALA A 2 -63.25 -26.99 -63.12
CA ALA A 2 -62.21 -26.68 -64.10
C ALA A 2 -61.30 -25.44 -63.85
N ASP A 3 -60.01 -25.55 -63.52
CA ASP A 3 -58.82 -26.14 -64.20
C ASP A 3 -58.08 -25.14 -65.11
N VAL A 4 -56.80 -24.81 -64.84
CA VAL A 4 -55.57 -25.29 -65.58
C VAL A 4 -55.02 -24.15 -66.47
N VAL A 5 -53.72 -23.77 -66.63
CA VAL A 5 -52.39 -24.33 -66.28
C VAL A 5 -51.26 -23.39 -66.80
N ARG A 6 -50.08 -23.42 -66.13
CA ARG A 6 -48.64 -23.21 -66.54
C ARG A 6 -48.25 -21.94 -67.37
N THR A 7 -47.07 -21.32 -67.21
CA THR A 7 -45.71 -21.86 -67.50
C THR A 7 -44.58 -20.90 -67.04
N ARG A 8 -43.38 -21.47 -66.83
CA ARG A 8 -42.08 -21.01 -66.28
C ARG A 8 -41.31 -19.95 -67.11
N ALA A 9 -40.39 -19.19 -66.49
CA ALA A 9 -38.91 -19.36 -66.58
C ALA A 9 -38.06 -18.11 -66.18
N ARG A 10 -37.09 -18.36 -65.28
CA ARG A 10 -35.75 -17.76 -65.00
C ARG A 10 -35.34 -16.42 -65.65
N PHE A 11 -34.82 -15.50 -64.82
CA PHE A 11 -33.65 -14.66 -65.16
C PHE A 11 -32.81 -14.38 -63.90
N LEU A 12 -31.48 -14.50 -64.04
CA LEU A 12 -30.45 -14.17 -63.06
C LEU A 12 -29.38 -13.40 -63.83
N THR A 13 -29.11 -12.14 -63.46
CA THR A 13 -27.76 -11.55 -63.25
C THR A 13 -27.78 -10.01 -63.08
N SER A 14 -27.09 -9.58 -62.02
CA SER A 14 -26.22 -8.38 -61.91
C SER A 14 -26.80 -6.96 -61.95
N VAL A 15 -26.73 -6.24 -60.82
CA VAL A 15 -26.54 -4.77 -60.80
C VAL A 15 -25.52 -4.37 -59.72
N LEU A 16 -24.54 -3.58 -60.15
CA LEU A 16 -23.40 -3.02 -59.42
C LEU A 16 -23.78 -2.00 -58.34
N ALA A 17 -22.90 -1.89 -57.36
CA ALA A 17 -22.86 -0.88 -56.31
C ALA A 17 -22.59 0.54 -56.83
N LEU A 18 -23.20 1.53 -56.16
CA LEU A 18 -22.78 2.92 -56.17
C LEU A 18 -22.72 3.42 -54.72
N THR A 19 -21.49 3.61 -54.24
CA THR A 19 -21.13 4.24 -52.97
C THR A 19 -21.19 5.75 -53.11
N SER A 20 -21.94 6.42 -52.22
CA SER A 20 -21.85 7.86 -51.98
C SER A 20 -21.17 8.13 -50.63
N CYS A 21 -20.06 8.86 -50.69
CA CYS A 21 -19.30 9.34 -49.54
C CYS A 21 -20.10 10.40 -48.77
N LEU A 22 -20.41 10.13 -47.50
CA LEU A 22 -20.47 11.18 -46.48
C LEU A 22 -19.25 11.03 -45.57
N VAL A 23 -18.26 11.90 -45.77
CA VAL A 23 -17.20 12.12 -44.79
C VAL A 23 -17.80 13.05 -43.72
N ALA A 24 -18.40 12.46 -42.69
CA ALA A 24 -18.55 13.16 -41.42
C ALA A 24 -17.16 13.18 -40.78
N GLY A 25 -16.46 14.30 -40.90
CA GLY A 25 -15.22 14.55 -40.19
C GLY A 25 -15.50 14.51 -38.69
N ALA A 26 -15.21 13.37 -38.06
CA ALA A 26 -15.01 13.35 -36.63
C ALA A 26 -13.79 14.25 -36.37
N ILE A 27 -14.04 15.43 -35.81
CA ILE A 27 -13.00 16.19 -35.14
C ILE A 27 -12.61 15.32 -33.94
N SER A 28 -11.64 14.41 -34.14
CA SER A 28 -10.93 13.81 -33.02
C SER A 28 -10.29 14.98 -32.30
N ALA A 29 -10.82 15.32 -31.13
CA ALA A 29 -10.03 16.08 -30.17
C ALA A 29 -8.65 15.40 -30.10
N PRO A 30 -7.54 16.15 -30.13
CA PRO A 30 -6.25 15.52 -29.97
C PRO A 30 -6.33 14.74 -28.65
N SER A 31 -6.27 13.42 -28.73
CA SER A 31 -5.99 12.60 -27.57
C SER A 31 -4.69 13.18 -27.02
N ALA A 32 -4.74 13.86 -25.88
CA ALA A 32 -3.54 14.35 -25.24
C ALA A 32 -2.57 13.17 -25.21
N SER A 33 -1.42 13.32 -25.85
CA SER A 33 -0.43 12.25 -25.91
C SER A 33 -0.07 11.89 -24.48
N ALA A 34 -0.17 10.60 -24.14
CA ALA A 34 0.15 10.12 -22.81
C ALA A 34 1.54 10.63 -22.39
N GLN A 35 1.63 11.25 -21.21
CA GLN A 35 2.85 11.84 -20.71
C GLN A 35 3.88 10.73 -20.45
N SER A 36 5.15 11.07 -20.64
CA SER A 36 6.25 10.16 -20.34
C SER A 36 6.23 9.81 -18.85
N PRO A 37 6.42 8.55 -18.45
CA PRO A 37 6.56 8.19 -17.04
C PRO A 37 7.80 8.82 -16.39
N ASP A 38 8.76 9.32 -17.19
CA ASP A 38 9.96 10.04 -16.75
C ASP A 38 9.72 11.56 -16.58
N ASP A 39 8.53 12.07 -16.93
CA ASP A 39 8.19 13.49 -16.73
C ASP A 39 8.16 13.80 -15.22
N PRO A 40 8.90 14.82 -14.75
CA PRO A 40 8.90 15.21 -13.34
C PRO A 40 7.49 15.45 -12.77
N ALA A 41 6.55 15.98 -13.56
CA ALA A 41 5.18 16.21 -13.13
C ALA A 41 4.41 14.89 -12.93
N VAL A 42 4.65 13.91 -13.79
CA VAL A 42 4.08 12.55 -13.66
C VAL A 42 4.68 11.87 -12.43
N ILE A 43 6.02 11.91 -12.26
CA ILE A 43 6.70 11.29 -11.12
C ILE A 43 6.22 11.87 -9.78
N ALA A 44 6.05 13.19 -9.69
CA ALA A 44 5.63 13.86 -8.46
C ALA A 44 4.23 13.39 -7.99
N ARG A 45 3.28 13.26 -8.93
CA ARG A 45 1.91 12.82 -8.62
C ARG A 45 1.71 11.31 -8.65
N SER A 46 2.75 10.54 -8.98
CA SER A 46 2.64 9.09 -9.13
C SER A 46 2.45 8.39 -7.81
N ILE A 47 1.66 7.32 -7.85
CA ILE A 47 1.56 6.31 -6.80
C ILE A 47 2.48 5.16 -7.18
N PHE A 48 3.25 4.64 -6.23
CA PHE A 48 4.07 3.45 -6.43
C PHE A 48 3.47 2.32 -5.60
N LEU A 49 2.99 1.26 -6.24
CA LEU A 49 2.40 0.12 -5.55
C LEU A 49 3.21 -1.16 -5.79
N PRO A 50 3.59 -1.89 -4.73
CA PRO A 50 4.23 -3.20 -4.88
C PRO A 50 3.19 -4.25 -5.25
N MET A 51 3.52 -5.05 -6.27
CA MET A 51 2.77 -6.23 -6.68
C MET A 51 3.52 -7.45 -6.19
N GLU A 52 3.01 -8.06 -5.11
CA GLU A 52 3.76 -9.11 -4.40
C GLU A 52 4.06 -10.31 -5.29
N VAL A 53 3.06 -10.76 -6.07
CA VAL A 53 3.15 -12.00 -6.85
C VAL A 53 4.07 -11.83 -8.06
N GLU A 54 4.01 -10.68 -8.73
CA GLU A 54 4.88 -10.37 -9.86
C GLU A 54 6.32 -10.05 -9.45
N GLY A 55 6.58 -9.67 -8.19
CA GLY A 55 7.90 -9.19 -7.78
C GLY A 55 8.24 -7.81 -8.35
N THR A 56 7.22 -6.97 -8.57
CA THR A 56 7.35 -5.68 -9.25
C THR A 56 6.79 -4.53 -8.43
N VAL A 57 7.12 -3.30 -8.82
CA VAL A 57 6.46 -2.07 -8.37
C VAL A 57 5.82 -1.39 -9.57
N GLN A 58 4.55 -1.02 -9.50
CA GLN A 58 3.86 -0.27 -10.54
C GLN A 58 3.82 1.22 -10.18
N GLN A 59 4.33 2.06 -11.09
CA GLN A 59 4.13 3.51 -11.07
C GLN A 59 2.79 3.79 -11.75
N ILE A 60 1.89 4.46 -11.03
CA ILE A 60 0.53 4.73 -11.45
C ILE A 60 0.33 6.23 -11.48
N ASP A 61 -0.19 6.74 -12.58
CA ASP A 61 -0.58 8.14 -12.69
C ASP A 61 -2.09 8.25 -12.43
N PRO A 62 -2.51 8.83 -11.30
CA PRO A 62 -3.92 8.95 -10.96
C PRO A 62 -4.66 10.01 -11.80
N VAL A 63 -3.94 10.86 -12.56
CA VAL A 63 -4.54 11.84 -13.49
C VAL A 63 -4.72 11.25 -14.88
N GLU A 64 -3.81 10.37 -15.32
CA GLU A 64 -3.96 9.63 -16.58
C GLU A 64 -4.73 8.32 -16.43
N HIS A 65 -5.16 7.98 -15.20
CA HIS A 65 -5.99 6.82 -14.89
C HIS A 65 -5.36 5.48 -15.33
N ARG A 66 -4.03 5.35 -15.22
CA ARG A 66 -3.32 4.17 -15.74
C ARG A 66 -2.00 3.89 -15.01
N VAL A 67 -1.56 2.64 -15.10
CA VAL A 67 -0.16 2.25 -14.86
C VAL A 67 0.71 2.85 -15.96
N VAL A 68 1.71 3.65 -15.59
CA VAL A 68 2.64 4.32 -16.52
C VAL A 68 3.98 3.61 -16.63
N ARG A 69 4.38 2.83 -15.61
CA ARG A 69 5.60 2.02 -15.60
C ARG A 69 5.44 0.81 -14.68
N THR A 70 6.04 -0.32 -15.07
CA THR A 70 6.29 -1.46 -14.18
C THR A 70 7.79 -1.57 -13.95
N ILE A 71 8.21 -1.55 -12.69
CA ILE A 71 9.60 -1.65 -12.23
C ILE A 71 9.83 -3.10 -11.79
N ASP A 72 10.80 -3.76 -12.41
CA ASP A 72 11.21 -5.14 -12.12
C ASP A 72 12.59 -5.19 -11.45
N GLY A 73 13.08 -6.40 -11.19
CA GLY A 73 14.41 -6.63 -10.62
C GLY A 73 14.52 -6.45 -9.10
N LEU A 74 13.39 -6.36 -8.38
CA LEU A 74 13.37 -6.29 -6.91
C LEU A 74 13.62 -7.65 -6.25
N GLY A 75 13.37 -8.75 -6.96
CA GLY A 75 13.28 -10.08 -6.37
C GLY A 75 11.85 -10.40 -5.92
N SER A 76 11.69 -11.45 -5.12
CA SER A 76 10.36 -11.94 -4.74
C SER A 76 9.70 -11.11 -3.64
N ASN A 77 8.37 -11.05 -3.66
CA ASN A 77 7.48 -10.59 -2.58
C ASN A 77 7.72 -9.15 -2.07
N PRO A 78 7.81 -8.12 -2.94
CA PRO A 78 7.83 -6.74 -2.47
C PRO A 78 6.58 -6.45 -1.63
N PHE A 79 6.76 -5.78 -0.49
CA PHE A 79 5.70 -5.66 0.53
C PHE A 79 5.43 -4.21 0.93
N VAL A 80 6.37 -3.57 1.64
CA VAL A 80 6.30 -2.15 2.02
C VAL A 80 7.33 -1.35 1.25
N LEU A 81 6.89 -0.22 0.69
CA LEU A 81 7.76 0.77 0.09
C LEU A 81 7.98 1.94 1.05
N GLN A 82 9.23 2.38 1.17
CA GLN A 82 9.58 3.58 1.95
C GLN A 82 10.32 4.57 1.04
N GLU A 83 9.71 5.73 0.84
CA GLU A 83 10.32 6.84 0.10
C GLU A 83 11.23 7.66 1.02
N LEU A 84 12.32 8.20 0.45
CA LEU A 84 13.08 9.25 1.11
C LEU A 84 12.30 10.59 1.10
N PRO A 85 12.45 11.43 2.16
CA PRO A 85 11.84 12.76 2.20
C PRO A 85 12.24 13.68 1.04
N ASP A 86 13.39 13.45 0.41
CA ASP A 86 13.86 14.22 -0.75
C ASP A 86 13.32 13.69 -2.10
N HIS A 87 12.48 12.65 -2.06
CA HIS A 87 11.89 11.97 -3.22
C HIS A 87 12.90 11.38 -4.22
N SER A 88 14.16 11.18 -3.81
CA SER A 88 15.19 10.66 -4.71
C SER A 88 15.13 9.14 -4.88
N LYS A 89 14.83 8.41 -3.81
CA LYS A 89 14.88 6.93 -3.76
C LYS A 89 13.66 6.34 -3.08
N ILE A 90 13.38 5.10 -3.46
CA ILE A 90 12.40 4.21 -2.81
C ILE A 90 13.11 2.93 -2.38
N TYR A 91 12.95 2.54 -1.12
CA TYR A 91 13.38 1.25 -0.60
C TYR A 91 12.19 0.30 -0.55
N ALA A 92 12.41 -0.98 -0.85
CA ALA A 92 11.33 -1.98 -0.87
C ALA A 92 11.64 -3.17 0.06
N SER A 93 10.86 -3.35 1.12
CA SER A 93 10.94 -4.56 1.93
C SER A 93 10.36 -5.76 1.17
N ARG A 94 10.74 -6.97 1.58
CA ARG A 94 10.38 -8.20 0.85
C ARG A 94 9.91 -9.29 1.80
N LEU A 95 8.61 -9.30 2.07
CA LEU A 95 8.01 -10.17 3.06
C LEU A 95 8.25 -11.64 2.70
N PHE A 96 8.69 -12.44 3.69
CA PHE A 96 9.01 -13.87 3.53
C PHE A 96 10.09 -14.21 2.51
N SER A 97 10.81 -13.24 1.94
CA SER A 97 11.91 -13.59 1.07
C SER A 97 13.03 -14.30 1.84
N LEU A 98 13.71 -15.22 1.18
CA LEU A 98 14.92 -15.86 1.69
C LEU A 98 16.18 -15.03 1.37
N GLU A 99 16.06 -14.01 0.52
CA GLU A 99 17.16 -13.14 0.16
C GLU A 99 17.37 -12.07 1.23
N ALA A 100 18.57 -11.99 1.79
CA ALA A 100 18.96 -10.96 2.75
C ALA A 100 19.49 -9.71 2.03
N THR A 101 18.61 -9.06 1.26
CA THR A 101 18.92 -7.82 0.54
C THR A 101 17.76 -6.82 0.57
N LEU A 102 18.07 -5.53 0.51
CA LEU A 102 17.09 -4.45 0.38
C LEU A 102 17.26 -3.74 -0.99
N PRO A 103 16.31 -3.93 -1.93
CA PRO A 103 16.29 -3.19 -3.18
C PRO A 103 16.12 -1.69 -2.98
N VAL A 104 16.88 -0.93 -3.77
CA VAL A 104 16.83 0.53 -3.86
C VAL A 104 16.45 0.91 -5.28
N ILE A 105 15.36 1.65 -5.41
CA ILE A 105 14.84 2.17 -6.67
C ILE A 105 15.20 3.65 -6.75
N ASP A 106 15.78 4.07 -7.85
CA ASP A 106 15.87 5.49 -8.19
C ASP A 106 14.51 5.96 -8.70
N LYS A 107 13.85 6.86 -7.96
CA LYS A 107 12.45 7.26 -8.25
C LYS A 107 12.32 7.90 -9.63
N ARG A 108 13.34 8.66 -10.05
CA ARG A 108 13.34 9.41 -11.31
C ARG A 108 13.40 8.50 -12.53
N SER A 109 14.34 7.55 -12.55
CA SER A 109 14.53 6.62 -13.66
C SER A 109 13.64 5.37 -13.55
N GLY A 110 13.02 5.13 -12.39
CA GLY A 110 12.19 3.96 -12.15
C GLY A 110 12.95 2.65 -12.30
N ARG A 111 14.22 2.61 -11.87
CA ARG A 111 15.09 1.42 -11.98
C ARG A 111 15.59 1.01 -10.60
N VAL A 112 15.70 -0.29 -10.36
CA VAL A 112 16.48 -0.82 -9.24
C VAL A 112 17.95 -0.52 -9.50
N ILE A 113 18.56 0.29 -8.64
CA ILE A 113 19.95 0.75 -8.77
C ILE A 113 20.92 0.01 -7.84
N LYS A 114 20.39 -0.61 -6.77
CA LYS A 114 21.20 -1.32 -5.77
C LYS A 114 20.37 -2.34 -5.03
N ASN A 115 21.04 -3.39 -4.55
CA ASN A 115 20.53 -4.30 -3.53
C ASN A 115 21.48 -4.25 -2.34
N ILE A 116 21.05 -3.66 -1.22
CA ILE A 116 21.86 -3.52 -0.02
C ILE A 116 21.88 -4.86 0.71
N PRO A 117 23.03 -5.50 0.96
CA PRO A 117 23.09 -6.72 1.77
C PRO A 117 22.66 -6.44 3.22
N THR A 118 21.79 -7.30 3.75
CA THR A 118 21.25 -7.20 5.11
C THR A 118 21.60 -8.44 5.94
N VAL A 119 21.40 -8.35 7.26
CA VAL A 119 21.43 -9.52 8.15
C VAL A 119 19.99 -9.96 8.39
N GLY A 120 19.63 -11.12 7.85
CA GLY A 120 18.23 -11.53 7.73
C GLY A 120 17.50 -10.78 6.62
N ALA A 121 16.37 -11.33 6.18
CA ALA A 121 15.56 -10.72 5.14
C ALA A 121 14.78 -9.51 5.70
N PRO A 122 14.73 -8.38 4.98
CA PRO A 122 13.79 -7.28 5.24
C PRO A 122 12.37 -7.81 5.28
N TYR A 123 11.63 -7.58 6.35
CA TYR A 123 10.37 -8.31 6.55
C TYR A 123 9.12 -7.42 6.48
N THR A 124 8.79 -6.65 7.51
CA THR A 124 7.49 -5.93 7.56
C THR A 124 7.59 -4.44 7.27
N ASP A 125 8.38 -3.69 8.04
CA ASP A 125 8.32 -2.23 7.96
C ASP A 125 9.70 -1.57 8.00
N MET A 126 9.73 -0.36 7.45
CA MET A 126 10.90 0.51 7.38
C MET A 126 10.48 1.95 7.67
N ARG A 127 11.33 2.72 8.35
CA ARG A 127 11.06 4.14 8.63
C ARG A 127 12.31 4.98 8.44
N THR A 128 12.17 6.10 7.75
CA THR A 128 13.24 7.08 7.60
C THR A 128 13.25 8.05 8.78
N THR A 129 14.41 8.61 9.07
CA THR A 129 14.50 9.82 9.89
C THR A 129 13.84 10.99 9.17
N ALA A 130 13.40 12.00 9.93
CA ALA A 130 12.77 13.20 9.36
C ALA A 130 13.66 13.93 8.32
N ASP A 131 14.99 13.88 8.48
CA ASP A 131 15.96 14.45 7.55
C ASP A 131 16.35 13.51 6.40
N GLY A 132 15.83 12.27 6.41
CA GLY A 132 16.11 11.25 5.41
C GLY A 132 17.53 10.69 5.45
N SER A 133 18.37 11.04 6.42
CA SER A 133 19.77 10.59 6.49
C SER A 133 19.91 9.09 6.84
N GLU A 134 18.93 8.54 7.54
CA GLU A 134 18.93 7.15 7.97
C GLU A 134 17.59 6.47 7.69
N LEU A 135 17.65 5.16 7.41
CA LEU A 135 16.51 4.27 7.28
C LEU A 135 16.64 3.14 8.29
N TYR A 136 15.67 3.03 9.19
CA TYR A 136 15.51 1.92 10.12
C TYR A 136 14.78 0.78 9.42
N LEU A 137 15.34 -0.42 9.52
CA LEU A 137 14.89 -1.60 8.82
C LEU A 137 14.78 -2.78 9.78
N SER A 138 13.58 -3.33 9.91
CA SER A 138 13.34 -4.58 10.62
C SER A 138 13.70 -5.80 9.75
N THR A 139 14.36 -6.81 10.34
CA THR A 139 14.73 -8.04 9.61
C THR A 139 14.33 -9.32 10.34
N THR A 140 14.28 -10.43 9.61
CA THR A 140 14.00 -11.77 10.16
C THR A 140 15.08 -12.27 11.13
N ALA A 141 16.23 -11.62 11.21
CA ALA A 141 17.25 -11.92 12.21
C ALA A 141 16.94 -11.33 13.60
N SER A 142 15.73 -10.78 13.80
CA SER A 142 15.29 -10.17 15.07
C SER A 142 16.22 -9.05 15.51
N VAL A 143 16.57 -8.18 14.56
CA VAL A 143 17.36 -6.97 14.75
C VAL A 143 16.74 -5.82 13.98
N VAL A 144 17.14 -4.60 14.32
CA VAL A 144 16.90 -3.42 13.48
C VAL A 144 18.23 -2.99 12.89
N GLN A 145 18.32 -2.97 11.56
CA GLN A 145 19.47 -2.42 10.86
C GLN A 145 19.21 -0.97 10.49
N VAL A 146 20.23 -0.14 10.61
CA VAL A 146 20.18 1.26 10.19
C VAL A 146 21.01 1.42 8.93
N VAL A 147 20.36 1.85 7.86
CA VAL A 147 20.97 2.15 6.56
C VAL A 147 21.32 3.62 6.51
N ASP A 148 22.56 3.95 6.14
CA ASP A 148 22.93 5.29 5.66
C ASP A 148 22.38 5.44 4.23
N THR A 149 21.47 6.39 4.04
CA THR A 149 20.72 6.56 2.78
C THR A 149 21.51 7.27 1.69
N LYS A 150 22.61 7.95 2.07
CA LYS A 150 23.52 8.61 1.13
C LYS A 150 24.42 7.58 0.45
N THR A 151 24.94 6.63 1.21
CA THR A 151 25.83 5.58 0.69
C THR A 151 25.10 4.29 0.34
N ASP A 152 23.85 4.13 0.79
CA ASP A 152 23.05 2.91 0.70
C ASP A 152 23.78 1.71 1.31
N THR A 153 24.27 1.86 2.54
CA THR A 153 25.00 0.81 3.26
C THR A 153 24.53 0.69 4.70
N ILE A 154 24.63 -0.51 5.28
CA ILE A 154 24.34 -0.71 6.70
C ILE A 154 25.37 0.05 7.54
N ALA A 155 24.92 1.08 8.25
CA ALA A 155 25.74 1.87 9.17
C ALA A 155 25.82 1.21 10.55
N ARG A 156 24.69 0.66 11.03
CA ARG A 156 24.58 0.05 12.36
C ARG A 156 23.62 -1.15 12.35
N THR A 157 23.80 -2.07 13.28
CA THR A 157 22.82 -3.10 13.62
C THR A 157 22.51 -2.99 15.11
N LEU A 158 21.30 -2.60 15.43
CA LEU A 158 20.83 -2.41 16.79
C LEU A 158 20.41 -3.78 17.38
N PRO A 159 20.88 -4.16 18.58
CA PRO A 159 20.58 -5.45 19.21
C PRO A 159 19.17 -5.47 19.82
N ILE A 160 18.18 -5.06 19.03
CA ILE A 160 16.78 -5.00 19.40
C ILE A 160 16.18 -6.37 19.08
N VAL A 161 16.07 -7.20 20.13
CA VAL A 161 15.41 -8.50 20.01
C VAL A 161 13.94 -8.26 19.74
N LEU A 162 13.55 -8.42 18.47
CA LEU A 162 12.16 -8.51 18.10
C LEU A 162 11.64 -9.87 18.62
N PRO A 163 10.56 -9.93 19.40
CA PRO A 163 9.92 -11.21 19.71
C PRO A 163 9.50 -11.92 18.41
N PRO A 164 9.37 -13.26 18.42
CA PRO A 164 9.12 -14.03 17.20
C PRO A 164 7.81 -13.59 16.54
N ALA A 165 7.86 -13.40 15.22
CA ALA A 165 6.82 -12.86 14.32
C ALA A 165 6.88 -11.32 14.11
N PRO A 166 6.50 -10.80 12.94
CA PRO A 166 6.91 -9.47 12.48
C PRO A 166 6.61 -8.32 13.44
N GLY A 167 7.56 -7.38 13.50
CA GLY A 167 7.33 -6.12 14.18
C GLY A 167 7.07 -4.96 13.22
N HIS A 168 6.20 -4.04 13.63
CA HIS A 168 6.09 -2.70 13.05
C HIS A 168 7.04 -1.78 13.80
N ILE A 169 7.65 -0.81 13.12
CA ILE A 169 8.54 0.16 13.76
C ILE A 169 8.07 1.59 13.47
N GLU A 170 8.22 2.47 14.46
CA GLU A 170 8.02 3.91 14.30
C GLU A 170 9.19 4.67 14.93
N VAL A 171 9.60 5.78 14.31
CA VAL A 171 10.68 6.65 14.80
C VAL A 171 10.06 7.94 15.30
N SER A 172 10.44 8.41 16.49
CA SER A 172 9.95 9.69 17.01
C SER A 172 10.40 10.85 16.09
N PRO A 173 9.62 11.95 16.01
CA PRO A 173 9.96 13.09 15.14
C PRO A 173 11.33 13.73 15.42
N ASP A 174 11.84 13.59 16.64
CA ASP A 174 13.18 14.06 17.04
C ASP A 174 14.30 13.02 16.79
N ASN A 175 13.97 11.89 16.17
CA ASN A 175 14.84 10.75 15.84
C ASN A 175 15.53 10.09 17.05
N LYS A 176 15.04 10.29 18.28
CA LYS A 176 15.68 9.75 19.50
C LYS A 176 15.10 8.43 19.96
N THR A 177 13.83 8.18 19.71
CA THR A 177 13.12 6.99 20.19
C THR A 177 12.67 6.15 19.01
N LEU A 178 13.03 4.87 19.04
CA LEU A 178 12.49 3.85 18.15
C LEU A 178 11.43 3.07 18.91
N TYR A 179 10.20 3.11 18.42
CA TYR A 179 9.08 2.31 18.88
C TYR A 179 9.04 1.02 18.10
N VAL A 180 8.95 -0.10 18.81
CA VAL A 180 8.88 -1.43 18.22
C VAL A 180 7.62 -2.09 18.74
N LEU A 181 6.73 -2.41 17.81
CA LEU A 181 5.51 -3.17 18.05
C LEU A 181 5.77 -4.62 17.67
N SER A 182 5.32 -5.55 18.51
CA SER A 182 5.40 -6.98 18.24
C SER A 182 4.05 -7.60 18.00
N GLU A 183 3.94 -8.69 17.23
CA GLU A 183 2.66 -9.42 17.11
C GLU A 183 2.13 -9.97 18.45
N ALA A 184 2.99 -10.10 19.46
CA ALA A 184 2.60 -10.49 20.81
C ALA A 184 1.86 -9.38 21.58
N GLY A 185 1.58 -8.22 20.96
CA GLY A 185 0.87 -7.13 21.61
C GLY A 185 1.71 -6.34 22.59
N VAL A 186 3.01 -6.25 22.33
CA VAL A 186 3.93 -5.47 23.17
C VAL A 186 4.48 -4.31 22.36
N LEU A 187 4.34 -3.11 22.92
CA LEU A 187 5.00 -1.91 22.45
C LEU A 187 6.23 -1.63 23.32
N THR A 188 7.39 -1.55 22.70
CA THR A 188 8.67 -1.30 23.38
C THR A 188 9.34 -0.06 22.83
N ARG A 189 10.02 0.69 23.70
CA ARG A 189 10.82 1.87 23.31
C ARG A 189 12.29 1.54 23.39
N TYR A 190 13.04 1.99 22.40
CA TYR A 190 14.49 1.91 22.36
C TYR A 190 15.08 3.27 22.04
N ASP A 191 16.29 3.51 22.54
CA ASP A 191 17.12 4.59 22.05
C ASP A 191 17.48 4.30 20.59
N ALA A 192 17.11 5.21 19.68
CA ALA A 192 17.23 4.97 18.24
C ALA A 192 18.69 4.89 17.78
N HIS A 193 19.63 5.50 18.53
CA HIS A 193 21.04 5.49 18.16
C HIS A 193 21.75 4.21 18.61
N THR A 194 21.48 3.77 19.84
CA THR A 194 22.22 2.70 20.53
C THR A 194 21.45 1.37 20.57
N GLY A 195 20.13 1.39 20.41
CA GLY A 195 19.26 0.23 20.60
C GLY A 195 19.04 -0.13 22.07
N ALA A 196 19.42 0.74 23.02
CA ALA A 196 19.18 0.49 24.44
C ALA A 196 17.69 0.58 24.80
N LEU A 197 17.19 -0.34 25.62
CA LEU A 197 15.80 -0.34 26.08
C LEU A 197 15.47 0.91 26.92
N ILE A 198 14.37 1.60 26.60
CA ILE A 198 13.87 2.76 27.34
C ILE A 198 12.62 2.39 28.14
N GLY A 199 12.81 2.23 29.45
CA GLY A 199 11.72 1.94 30.38
C GLY A 199 11.12 0.54 30.20
N GLN A 200 9.99 0.30 30.86
CA GLN A 200 9.28 -0.98 30.77
C GLN A 200 8.47 -1.05 29.47
N PRO A 201 8.41 -2.21 28.79
CA PRO A 201 7.49 -2.43 27.68
C PRO A 201 6.02 -2.25 28.09
N LEU A 202 5.20 -1.74 27.17
CA LEU A 202 3.76 -1.60 27.35
C LEU A 202 3.05 -2.83 26.78
N LEU A 203 2.37 -3.56 27.65
CA LEU A 203 1.45 -4.62 27.24
C LEU A 203 0.16 -3.98 26.72
N LEU A 204 -0.15 -4.24 25.45
CA LEU A 204 -1.36 -3.74 24.82
C LEU A 204 -2.57 -4.62 25.18
N GLY A 205 -2.36 -5.86 25.62
CA GLY A 205 -3.44 -6.74 26.07
C GLY A 205 -4.30 -7.29 24.93
N ASP A 206 -3.72 -7.46 23.75
CA ASP A 206 -4.29 -8.19 22.61
C ASP A 206 -3.14 -8.87 21.84
N THR A 207 -3.43 -9.77 20.90
CA THR A 207 -2.42 -10.36 20.00
C THR A 207 -2.63 -9.86 18.56
N GLN A 208 -1.66 -10.10 17.66
CA GLN A 208 -1.67 -9.66 16.25
C GLN A 208 -1.59 -8.15 16.02
N THR A 209 -0.88 -7.43 16.87
CA THR A 209 -0.54 -6.03 16.62
C THR A 209 0.62 -5.96 15.63
N GLY A 210 0.35 -5.56 14.38
CA GLY A 210 1.35 -5.60 13.31
C GLY A 210 1.36 -4.36 12.43
N TRP A 211 0.64 -3.30 12.83
CA TRP A 211 0.69 -2.00 12.19
C TRP A 211 0.51 -0.89 13.22
N GLY A 212 1.21 0.23 13.02
CA GLY A 212 1.11 1.43 13.84
C GLY A 212 1.07 2.70 12.98
N ALA A 213 0.57 3.78 13.55
CA ALA A 213 0.67 5.13 12.98
C ALA A 213 0.95 6.12 14.09
N LEU A 214 2.07 6.84 13.98
CA LEU A 214 2.45 7.90 14.89
C LEU A 214 1.91 9.24 14.39
N ASN A 215 1.32 10.06 15.27
CA ASN A 215 0.97 11.41 14.89
C ASN A 215 2.21 12.29 14.74
N ARG A 216 2.09 13.41 14.03
CA ARG A 216 3.19 14.34 13.72
C ARG A 216 3.82 14.94 14.96
N ALA A 217 3.05 15.12 16.03
CA ALA A 217 3.56 15.59 17.32
C ALA A 217 4.43 14.54 18.05
N GLY A 218 4.33 13.26 17.67
CA GLY A 218 5.07 12.16 18.26
C GLY A 218 4.59 11.77 19.66
N ASP A 219 3.37 12.16 20.04
CA ASP A 219 2.82 11.93 21.39
C ASP A 219 1.65 10.96 21.42
N THR A 220 1.08 10.59 20.26
CA THR A 220 -0.05 9.67 20.15
C THR A 220 0.25 8.63 19.08
N MET A 221 0.11 7.35 19.42
CA MET A 221 0.22 6.26 18.46
C MET A 221 -1.07 5.46 18.37
N TYR A 222 -1.50 5.22 17.15
CA TYR A 222 -2.58 4.31 16.81
C TYR A 222 -1.97 2.94 16.52
N VAL A 223 -2.48 1.91 17.18
CA VAL A 223 -1.94 0.55 17.09
C VAL A 223 -3.05 -0.40 16.68
N ARG A 224 -2.80 -1.16 15.62
CA ARG A 224 -3.71 -2.21 15.15
C ARG A 224 -3.87 -3.27 16.21
N THR A 225 -5.10 -3.74 16.39
CA THR A 225 -5.43 -4.90 17.21
C THR A 225 -6.22 -5.91 16.39
N LEU A 226 -6.55 -7.06 16.98
CA LEU A 226 -7.28 -8.11 16.27
C LEU A 226 -8.68 -7.66 15.81
N SER A 227 -9.35 -6.81 16.60
CA SER A 227 -10.72 -6.32 16.31
C SER A 227 -10.82 -4.82 16.09
N GLY A 228 -9.71 -4.07 16.12
CA GLY A 228 -9.79 -2.61 15.98
C GLY A 228 -8.47 -1.87 16.14
N VAL A 229 -8.54 -0.73 16.85
CA VAL A 229 -7.41 0.20 17.03
C VAL A 229 -7.29 0.59 18.51
N ARG A 230 -6.08 0.52 19.06
CA ARG A 230 -5.73 1.13 20.34
C ARG A 230 -5.07 2.48 20.13
N ILE A 231 -5.39 3.43 20.98
CA ILE A 231 -4.73 4.72 21.05
C ILE A 231 -3.83 4.71 22.28
N VAL A 232 -2.55 4.92 22.05
CA VAL A 232 -1.49 4.98 23.07
C VAL A 232 -1.04 6.44 23.20
N ASP A 233 -1.14 6.98 24.41
CA ASP A 233 -0.48 8.23 24.76
C ASP A 233 0.98 7.91 25.10
N LEU A 234 1.92 8.49 24.35
CA LEU A 234 3.34 8.18 24.46
C LEU A 234 4.05 8.96 25.56
N ARG A 235 3.43 10.01 26.10
CA ARG A 235 3.96 10.79 27.24
C ARG A 235 3.82 10.02 28.54
N SER A 236 2.63 9.48 28.77
CA SER A 236 2.31 8.56 29.87
C SER A 236 2.67 7.11 29.56
N PHE A 237 2.89 6.80 28.27
CA PHE A 237 3.18 5.47 27.75
C PHE A 237 2.12 4.45 28.16
N ALA A 238 0.86 4.79 27.92
CA ALA A 238 -0.30 4.01 28.32
C ALA A 238 -1.38 3.97 27.23
N VAL A 239 -2.13 2.88 27.17
CA VAL A 239 -3.33 2.79 26.34
C VAL A 239 -4.40 3.69 26.95
N VAL A 240 -4.83 4.72 26.22
CA VAL A 240 -5.85 5.68 26.67
C VAL A 240 -7.23 5.39 26.08
N ARG A 241 -7.28 4.64 24.98
CA ARG A 241 -8.54 4.24 24.33
C ARG A 241 -8.39 2.99 23.49
N THR A 242 -9.49 2.26 23.36
CA THR A 242 -9.66 1.19 22.38
C THR A 242 -10.92 1.49 21.57
N ILE A 243 -10.80 1.36 20.26
CA ILE A 243 -11.89 1.49 19.29
C ILE A 243 -12.12 0.10 18.72
N ASP A 244 -13.29 -0.45 19.00
CA ASP A 244 -13.70 -1.76 18.49
C ASP A 244 -14.39 -1.58 17.14
N ILE A 245 -13.80 -2.18 16.11
CA ILE A 245 -14.36 -2.23 14.75
C ILE A 245 -15.14 -3.54 14.56
N GLY A 246 -14.69 -4.61 15.23
CA GLY A 246 -15.25 -5.94 15.18
C GLY A 246 -14.21 -6.98 14.76
N LEU A 247 -14.31 -8.18 15.33
CA LEU A 247 -13.35 -9.26 15.07
C LEU A 247 -13.34 -9.71 13.61
N LEU A 248 -14.51 -9.76 12.97
CA LEU A 248 -14.65 -10.21 11.59
C LEU A 248 -14.10 -9.20 10.57
N ALA A 249 -14.02 -7.92 10.96
CA ALA A 249 -13.46 -6.87 10.13
C ALA A 249 -11.99 -7.12 9.75
N ALA A 250 -11.26 -7.90 10.57
CA ALA A 250 -9.84 -8.17 10.43
C ALA A 250 -9.06 -6.91 10.00
N PRO A 251 -9.01 -5.86 10.83
CA PRO A 251 -8.32 -4.61 10.48
C PRO A 251 -6.88 -4.91 10.08
N PHE A 252 -6.43 -4.35 8.96
CA PHE A 252 -5.12 -4.69 8.40
C PHE A 252 -4.13 -3.53 8.44
N VAL A 253 -4.39 -2.48 7.68
CA VAL A 253 -3.57 -1.26 7.65
C VAL A 253 -4.45 -0.04 7.74
N PHE A 254 -3.90 1.00 8.36
CA PHE A 254 -4.52 2.29 8.48
C PHE A 254 -3.51 3.42 8.31
N THR A 255 -4.04 4.57 7.93
CA THR A 255 -3.26 5.80 7.73
C THR A 255 -4.06 6.98 8.25
N LEU A 256 -3.36 7.94 8.87
CA LEU A 256 -3.94 9.22 9.26
C LEU A 256 -4.17 10.08 8.01
N THR A 257 -5.28 10.83 7.98
CA THR A 257 -5.44 11.90 6.98
C THR A 257 -4.31 12.93 7.13
N PRO A 258 -3.97 13.70 6.08
CA PRO A 258 -2.88 14.69 6.16
C PRO A 258 -3.04 15.70 7.31
N ASP A 259 -4.28 16.06 7.64
CA ASP A 259 -4.65 16.93 8.75
C ASP A 259 -4.80 16.21 10.11
N GLU A 260 -4.57 14.90 10.14
CA GLU A 260 -4.63 13.99 11.30
C GLU A 260 -5.98 13.98 12.04
N ARG A 261 -7.04 14.50 11.44
CA ARG A 261 -8.39 14.49 12.03
C ARG A 261 -9.08 13.15 11.91
N GLN A 262 -8.67 12.33 10.94
CA GLN A 262 -9.25 11.02 10.74
C GLN A 262 -8.17 9.95 10.60
N LEU A 263 -8.51 8.73 11.01
CA LEU A 263 -7.76 7.51 10.74
C LEU A 263 -8.63 6.61 9.86
N TRP A 264 -8.15 6.27 8.67
CA TRP A 264 -8.87 5.37 7.77
C TRP A 264 -8.28 3.97 7.89
N VAL A 265 -9.13 3.00 8.23
CA VAL A 265 -8.75 1.61 8.52
C VAL A 265 -9.30 0.70 7.45
N CYS A 266 -8.41 0.03 6.72
CA CYS A 266 -8.76 -1.02 5.78
C CYS A 266 -9.17 -2.28 6.56
N ASN A 267 -10.45 -2.60 6.49
CA ASN A 267 -11.03 -3.80 7.09
C ASN A 267 -11.05 -4.88 6.04
N PHE A 268 -10.00 -5.70 6.10
CA PHE A 268 -9.74 -6.72 5.13
C PHE A 268 -10.82 -7.81 5.14
N GLY A 269 -11.32 -8.22 6.32
CA GLY A 269 -12.24 -9.35 6.46
C GLY A 269 -13.70 -9.03 6.13
N ASP A 270 -14.10 -7.76 6.28
CA ASP A 270 -15.48 -7.32 6.05
C ASP A 270 -15.65 -6.52 4.74
N ASN A 271 -14.59 -6.37 3.93
CA ASN A 271 -14.61 -5.59 2.68
C ASN A 271 -15.08 -4.14 2.90
N THR A 272 -14.57 -3.49 3.94
CA THR A 272 -14.94 -2.11 4.28
C THR A 272 -13.73 -1.24 4.62
N ILE A 273 -13.94 0.07 4.67
CA ILE A 273 -13.01 1.02 5.29
C ILE A 273 -13.73 1.70 6.44
N SER A 274 -13.18 1.63 7.65
CA SER A 274 -13.68 2.41 8.80
C SER A 274 -12.97 3.74 8.91
N ILE A 275 -13.72 4.82 9.05
CA ILE A 275 -13.19 6.17 9.26
C ILE A 275 -13.40 6.52 10.73
N ILE A 276 -12.30 6.70 11.44
CA ILE A 276 -12.28 7.05 12.85
C ILE A 276 -11.95 8.54 12.98
N ASP A 277 -12.78 9.30 13.69
CA ASP A 277 -12.43 10.65 14.13
C ASP A 277 -11.43 10.57 15.29
N THR A 278 -10.27 11.21 15.14
CA THR A 278 -9.15 11.07 16.08
C THR A 278 -9.40 11.78 17.41
N ALA A 279 -10.17 12.87 17.41
CA ALA A 279 -10.46 13.66 18.60
C ALA A 279 -11.47 12.97 19.53
N SER A 280 -12.56 12.46 18.98
CA SER A 280 -13.59 11.73 19.72
C SER A 280 -13.29 10.23 19.85
N ALA A 281 -12.36 9.73 19.04
CA ALA A 281 -11.96 8.33 18.95
C ALA A 281 -13.18 7.41 18.74
N ARG A 282 -13.94 7.72 17.70
CA ARG A 282 -15.15 7.01 17.29
C ARG A 282 -15.14 6.77 15.78
N ILE A 283 -15.71 5.64 15.37
CA ILE A 283 -16.02 5.40 13.96
C ILE A 283 -17.13 6.36 13.58
N VAL A 284 -16.86 7.25 12.62
CA VAL A 284 -17.82 8.25 12.12
C VAL A 284 -18.44 7.83 10.79
N HIS A 285 -17.74 7.01 10.01
CA HIS A 285 -18.24 6.46 8.74
C HIS A 285 -17.65 5.07 8.47
N THR A 286 -18.36 4.30 7.65
CA THR A 286 -17.89 3.04 7.07
C THR A 286 -18.18 3.05 5.57
N ILE A 287 -17.15 2.83 4.75
CA ILE A 287 -17.26 2.71 3.30
C ILE A 287 -17.33 1.23 2.95
N ALA A 288 -18.34 0.82 2.18
CA ALA A 288 -18.44 -0.55 1.67
C ALA A 288 -17.66 -0.71 0.35
N MET A 289 -16.92 -1.81 0.21
CA MET A 289 -16.17 -2.18 -1.00
C MET A 289 -16.63 -3.56 -1.50
N PRO A 290 -17.85 -3.68 -2.07
CA PRO A 290 -18.46 -4.97 -2.37
C PRO A 290 -17.68 -5.82 -3.38
N ASP A 291 -16.82 -5.21 -4.17
CA ASP A 291 -16.00 -5.82 -5.21
C ASP A 291 -14.52 -5.98 -4.80
N GLY A 292 -14.20 -5.82 -3.52
CA GLY A 292 -12.81 -5.69 -3.11
C GLY A 292 -12.48 -6.02 -1.67
N MET A 293 -11.18 -6.20 -1.46
CA MET A 293 -10.56 -6.51 -0.18
C MET A 293 -9.46 -5.47 0.05
N PRO A 294 -9.75 -4.39 0.82
CA PRO A 294 -8.83 -3.27 0.96
C PRO A 294 -7.59 -3.70 1.74
N ALA A 295 -6.42 -3.50 1.15
CA ALA A 295 -5.14 -3.84 1.76
C ALA A 295 -4.49 -2.64 2.44
N SER A 296 -4.48 -1.47 1.78
CA SER A 296 -3.86 -0.26 2.34
C SER A 296 -4.51 1.00 1.78
N VAL A 297 -4.30 2.12 2.47
CA VAL A 297 -4.83 3.43 2.09
C VAL A 297 -3.77 4.50 2.24
N GLY A 298 -3.71 5.42 1.28
CA GLY A 298 -3.01 6.69 1.39
C GLY A 298 -3.82 7.83 0.81
N PHE A 299 -3.30 9.05 0.89
CA PHE A 299 -4.05 10.25 0.54
C PHE A 299 -3.27 11.12 -0.44
N SER A 300 -3.99 11.98 -1.17
CA SER A 300 -3.36 13.12 -1.85
C SER A 300 -2.83 14.12 -0.81
N PRO A 301 -1.85 14.99 -1.16
CA PRO A 301 -1.26 15.94 -0.21
C PRO A 301 -2.29 16.90 0.40
N ASP A 302 -3.28 17.30 -0.39
CA ASP A 302 -4.40 18.16 0.02
C ASP A 302 -5.50 17.40 0.80
N GLY A 303 -5.39 16.08 0.92
CA GLY A 303 -6.35 15.21 1.56
C GLY A 303 -7.69 15.08 0.83
N SER A 304 -7.82 15.57 -0.41
CA SER A 304 -9.08 15.52 -1.16
C SER A 304 -9.38 14.15 -1.78
N LYS A 305 -8.35 13.31 -1.97
CA LYS A 305 -8.45 11.95 -2.47
C LYS A 305 -7.85 10.94 -1.51
N ALA A 306 -8.49 9.79 -1.41
CA ALA A 306 -7.93 8.59 -0.80
C ALA A 306 -7.69 7.53 -1.89
N TYR A 307 -6.54 6.88 -1.82
CA TYR A 307 -6.09 5.86 -2.75
C TYR A 307 -6.01 4.54 -1.99
N VAL A 308 -6.82 3.57 -2.38
CA VAL A 308 -6.95 2.30 -1.67
C VAL A 308 -6.44 1.19 -2.56
N SER A 309 -5.41 0.46 -2.11
CA SER A 309 -5.04 -0.78 -2.81
C SER A 309 -6.06 -1.87 -2.48
N ASN A 310 -6.61 -2.47 -3.52
CA ASN A 310 -7.65 -3.47 -3.46
C ASN A 310 -7.14 -4.76 -4.09
N LEU A 311 -7.16 -5.84 -3.32
CA LEU A 311 -6.67 -7.15 -3.76
C LEU A 311 -7.59 -7.84 -4.76
N GLY A 312 -8.80 -7.31 -4.99
CA GLY A 312 -9.79 -7.86 -5.92
C GLY A 312 -10.65 -8.98 -5.31
N PRO A 313 -11.70 -9.41 -6.04
CA PRO A 313 -12.78 -10.25 -5.49
C PRO A 313 -12.42 -11.74 -5.35
N THR A 314 -11.34 -12.20 -5.98
CA THR A 314 -10.92 -13.62 -5.96
C THR A 314 -9.75 -13.88 -5.00
N SER A 315 -9.43 -12.91 -4.15
CA SER A 315 -8.28 -13.01 -3.26
C SER A 315 -8.63 -13.78 -1.99
N ASN A 316 -7.90 -14.86 -1.73
CA ASN A 316 -8.14 -15.78 -0.61
C ASN A 316 -7.15 -15.56 0.54
N PHE A 317 -6.83 -14.30 0.86
CA PHE A 317 -5.94 -14.00 1.98
C PHE A 317 -6.71 -14.18 3.29
N HIS A 318 -6.85 -15.42 3.74
CA HIS A 318 -7.13 -15.64 5.15
C HIS A 318 -5.81 -15.36 5.85
N TYR A 319 -5.75 -14.38 6.75
CA TYR A 319 -4.58 -14.25 7.64
C TYR A 319 -4.54 -15.50 8.53
N VAL A 320 -3.89 -16.55 8.04
CA VAL A 320 -3.64 -17.78 8.78
C VAL A 320 -2.30 -17.56 9.48
N PRO A 321 -2.23 -17.68 10.83
CA PRO A 321 -0.96 -17.59 11.57
C PRO A 321 0.10 -18.63 11.15
N ALA A 322 -0.21 -19.52 10.20
CA ALA A 322 0.65 -20.57 9.69
C ALA A 322 1.34 -20.13 8.38
N ILE A 323 2.53 -19.57 8.57
CA ILE A 323 3.51 -19.08 7.59
C ILE A 323 3.65 -19.91 6.28
N PRO A 324 3.61 -21.26 6.26
CA PRO A 324 3.87 -22.01 5.02
C PRO A 324 2.76 -21.93 3.96
N LYS A 325 1.54 -21.49 4.31
CA LYS A 325 0.39 -21.48 3.39
C LYS A 325 0.09 -20.11 2.78
N LEU A 326 0.65 -19.03 3.34
CA LEU A 326 0.29 -17.67 2.97
C LEU A 326 0.75 -17.30 1.54
N ALA A 327 2.00 -17.58 1.19
CA ALA A 327 2.52 -17.35 -0.15
C ALA A 327 1.75 -18.16 -1.23
N ALA A 328 1.34 -19.40 -0.89
CA ALA A 328 0.54 -20.24 -1.78
C ALA A 328 -0.92 -19.76 -1.92
N GLN A 329 -1.49 -19.16 -0.87
CA GLN A 329 -2.82 -18.53 -0.94
C GLN A 329 -2.80 -17.27 -1.82
N LEU A 330 -1.77 -16.43 -1.64
CA LEU A 330 -1.57 -15.19 -2.38
C LEU A 330 -1.26 -15.40 -3.87
N ALA A 331 -0.57 -16.48 -4.22
CA ALA A 331 -0.26 -16.82 -5.61
C ALA A 331 -1.52 -17.09 -6.47
N ASN A 332 -2.65 -17.43 -5.83
CA ASN A 332 -3.93 -17.67 -6.50
C ASN A 332 -4.81 -16.41 -6.62
N ASN A 333 -4.34 -15.26 -6.10
CA ASN A 333 -5.09 -14.02 -6.18
C ASN A 333 -5.22 -13.56 -7.63
N GLY A 334 -6.39 -13.01 -7.97
CA GLY A 334 -6.61 -12.34 -9.24
C GLY A 334 -5.93 -10.96 -9.28
N PRO A 335 -5.97 -10.27 -10.43
CA PRO A 335 -5.51 -8.89 -10.50
C PRO A 335 -6.31 -8.02 -9.52
N GLY A 336 -5.62 -7.07 -8.89
CA GLY A 336 -6.23 -6.08 -8.01
C GLY A 336 -6.55 -4.77 -8.71
N SER A 337 -6.89 -3.76 -7.92
CA SER A 337 -7.06 -2.39 -8.38
C SER A 337 -6.47 -1.38 -7.38
N LEU A 338 -6.24 -0.17 -7.87
CA LEU A 338 -6.15 1.02 -7.06
C LEU A 338 -7.48 1.77 -7.16
N ASP A 339 -8.24 1.76 -6.08
CA ASP A 339 -9.51 2.48 -6.00
C ASP A 339 -9.27 3.91 -5.50
N ILE A 340 -9.88 4.89 -6.15
CA ILE A 340 -9.74 6.31 -5.78
C ILE A 340 -11.08 6.81 -5.23
N TYR A 341 -11.05 7.35 -4.01
CA TYR A 341 -12.22 7.91 -3.33
C TYR A 341 -12.09 9.41 -3.18
N ASP A 342 -13.21 10.12 -3.29
CA ASP A 342 -13.31 11.50 -2.85
C ASP A 342 -13.55 11.54 -1.34
N THR A 343 -12.66 12.17 -0.58
CA THR A 343 -12.68 12.09 0.90
C THR A 343 -13.82 12.86 1.54
N LYS A 344 -14.44 13.79 0.80
CA LYS A 344 -15.58 14.56 1.29
C LYS A 344 -16.90 13.82 1.10
N THR A 345 -17.08 13.18 -0.06
CA THR A 345 -18.32 12.47 -0.41
C THR A 345 -18.27 10.98 -0.07
N LEU A 346 -17.07 10.45 0.20
CA LEU A 346 -16.78 9.04 0.46
C LEU A 346 -17.19 8.11 -0.70
N GLN A 347 -17.33 8.66 -1.90
CA GLN A 347 -17.67 7.90 -3.11
C GLN A 347 -16.40 7.52 -3.87
N ARG A 348 -16.40 6.29 -4.40
CA ARG A 348 -15.37 5.87 -5.37
C ARG A 348 -15.56 6.66 -6.66
N VAL A 349 -14.53 7.42 -7.03
CA VAL A 349 -14.53 8.26 -8.24
C VAL A 349 -13.79 7.60 -9.40
N ASP A 350 -12.91 6.64 -9.11
CA ASP A 350 -12.16 5.90 -10.13
C ASP A 350 -11.64 4.56 -9.61
N GLN A 351 -11.25 3.69 -10.52
CA GLN A 351 -10.63 2.39 -10.26
C GLN A 351 -9.64 2.05 -11.38
N ILE A 352 -8.35 1.95 -11.03
CA ILE A 352 -7.27 1.65 -11.97
C ILE A 352 -6.87 0.18 -11.78
N PRO A 353 -6.98 -0.69 -12.82
CA PRO A 353 -6.50 -2.06 -12.74
C PRO A 353 -4.98 -2.12 -12.52
N VAL A 354 -4.54 -2.99 -11.61
CA VAL A 354 -3.12 -3.21 -11.28
C VAL A 354 -2.78 -4.71 -11.32
N GLY A 355 -1.53 -5.05 -11.02
CA GLY A 355 -1.08 -6.43 -10.88
C GLY A 355 -1.75 -7.20 -9.73
N ARG A 356 -1.24 -8.38 -9.42
CA ARG A 356 -1.81 -9.24 -8.38
C ARG A 356 -1.25 -8.86 -7.01
N THR A 357 -2.14 -8.91 -6.03
CA THR A 357 -1.79 -8.60 -4.64
C THR A 357 -1.10 -7.23 -4.50
N PRO A 358 -1.79 -6.13 -4.87
CA PRO A 358 -1.29 -4.78 -4.60
C PRO A 358 -1.29 -4.51 -3.10
N LEU A 359 -0.14 -4.17 -2.53
CA LEU A 359 0.02 -3.97 -1.09
C LEU A 359 0.35 -2.51 -0.75
N PHE A 360 1.35 -2.28 0.11
CA PHE A 360 1.60 -1.01 0.78
C PHE A 360 2.44 -0.09 -0.11
N GLY A 361 1.74 0.81 -0.79
CA GLY A 361 2.36 1.75 -1.70
C GLY A 361 2.91 3.01 -1.05
N ILE A 362 3.58 3.78 -1.89
CA ILE A 362 3.84 5.20 -1.67
C ILE A 362 2.77 5.99 -2.42
N TYR A 363 2.20 6.96 -1.72
CA TYR A 363 1.16 7.84 -2.22
C TYR A 363 1.71 9.27 -2.33
N PRO A 364 1.10 10.14 -3.17
CA PRO A 364 1.65 11.45 -3.44
C PRO A 364 1.67 12.27 -2.15
N SER A 365 2.85 12.76 -1.78
CA SER A 365 3.12 13.43 -0.50
C SER A 365 3.50 14.90 -0.65
N ALA A 366 3.62 15.41 -1.89
CA ALA A 366 3.92 16.80 -2.23
C ALA A 366 3.17 17.28 -3.48
#